data_AF-A0A7R9BTM6-F1
#
_entry.id   AF-A0A7R9BTM6-F1
#
_cell.length_a   1.000
_cell.length_b   1.000
_cell.length_c   1.000
_cell.angle_alpha   90.00
_cell.angle_beta   90.00
_cell.angle_gamma   90.00
#
_symmetry.space_group_name_H-M   'P 1'
#
loop_
_entity.id
_entity.type
_entity.pdbx_description
1 polymer ?
#
loop_
_entity_poly.entity_id
_entity_poly.type
_entity_poly.pdbx_seq_one_letter_code
_entity_poly.pdbx_strand_id
1 'polypeptide(L)'
;MCQCYSRVLRKWFCCDCLTGPCFPGTATAVVYPGKGVAMHSLQPGDRVLAVDPTGGNLIWTRVLAFLDRRPEELAEYLHLETDLHTSLAVSANHVLLTPGDDANNNGSTSASSCQGFGYQSRFAADIRPGERLFVASGNSVLTAEVRTIKRTIEKGAFVPLTAEGNLIVDGTLASCYATFHHDWSHMALRPLISVVQQWPASQHTVQAFTGHYVSFLKWAGNVLLPEGRLKFGDKRNTGVLKTISPETSPLDLVDSYAKKCFFSILTSV
;
A
#
# COMPACT_ATOMS: atom_id res chain seq x y z
N MET A 1 -15.25 13.37 14.33
CA MET A 1 -14.53 14.20 13.34
C MET A 1 -13.08 14.21 13.78
N CYS A 2 -12.17 13.70 12.96
CA CYS A 2 -10.76 13.66 13.33
C CYS A 2 -10.11 15.02 13.11
N GLN A 3 -9.18 15.36 13.99
CA GLN A 3 -8.36 16.55 13.85
C GLN A 3 -6.94 16.10 13.60
N CYS A 4 -6.39 16.49 12.46
CA CYS A 4 -5.00 16.25 12.11
C CYS A 4 -4.29 17.58 12.22
N TYR A 5 -3.10 17.53 12.81
CA TYR A 5 -2.22 18.68 12.87
C TYR A 5 -1.18 18.58 11.77
N SER A 6 -1.19 19.51 10.82
CA SER A 6 -0.16 19.54 9.78
C SER A 6 1.03 20.24 10.40
N ARG A 7 2.16 19.52 10.48
CA ARG A 7 3.42 20.14 10.91
C ARG A 7 3.91 21.17 9.89
N VAL A 8 3.52 21.02 8.62
CA VAL A 8 3.86 21.92 7.52
C VAL A 8 3.08 23.22 7.65
N LEU A 9 1.76 23.15 7.73
CA LEU A 9 0.90 24.34 7.80
C LEU A 9 0.79 24.93 9.22
N ARG A 10 1.30 24.21 10.23
CA ARG A 10 1.13 24.52 11.67
C ARG A 10 -0.33 24.79 12.04
N LYS A 11 -1.24 24.06 11.41
CA LYS A 11 -2.69 24.20 11.58
C LYS A 11 -3.34 22.86 11.80
N TRP A 12 -4.39 22.88 12.61
CA TRP A 12 -5.34 21.78 12.73
C TRP A 12 -6.33 21.87 11.57
N PHE A 13 -6.56 20.75 10.92
CA PHE A 13 -7.59 20.60 9.92
C PHE A 13 -8.51 19.47 10.35
N CYS A 14 -9.80 19.63 10.04
CA CYS A 14 -10.71 18.50 10.03
C CYS A 14 -10.25 17.58 8.91
N CYS A 15 -9.49 16.55 9.27
CA CYS A 15 -9.16 15.48 8.36
C CYS A 15 -10.18 14.37 8.56
N ASP A 16 -10.49 13.69 7.48
CA ASP A 16 -11.08 12.39 7.62
C ASP A 16 -9.97 11.43 8.07
N CYS A 17 -10.06 10.83 9.26
CA CYS A 17 -9.17 9.72 9.62
C CYS A 17 -9.29 8.55 8.64
N LEU A 18 -10.28 8.61 7.75
CA LEU A 18 -10.59 7.64 6.72
C LEU A 18 -10.08 8.07 5.33
N THR A 19 -9.35 9.19 5.17
CA THR A 19 -8.72 9.46 3.87
C THR A 19 -7.75 8.32 3.61
N GLY A 20 -8.17 7.43 2.70
CA GLY A 20 -7.44 6.22 2.37
C GLY A 20 -6.02 6.53 1.89
N PRO A 21 -5.20 5.50 1.74
CA PRO A 21 -3.91 5.66 1.08
C PRO A 21 -4.02 6.43 -0.21
N CYS A 22 -2.96 7.12 -0.61
CA CYS A 22 -2.89 7.65 -1.95
C CYS A 22 -1.48 8.06 -2.33
N PHE A 23 -1.31 8.20 -3.64
CA PHE A 23 -0.25 8.99 -4.24
C PHE A 23 -0.78 10.38 -4.60
N PRO A 24 0.06 11.43 -4.54
CA PRO A 24 -0.30 12.75 -5.05
C PRO A 24 -0.47 12.70 -6.57
N GLY A 25 -1.20 13.67 -7.15
CA GLY A 25 -1.43 13.71 -8.59
C GLY A 25 -0.15 13.83 -9.42
N THR A 26 0.88 14.48 -8.85
CA THR A 26 2.22 14.71 -9.40
C THR A 26 3.15 13.51 -9.35
N ALA A 27 2.85 12.49 -8.52
CA ALA A 27 3.66 11.28 -8.47
C ALA A 27 3.68 10.59 -9.83
N THR A 28 4.76 9.92 -10.18
CA THR A 28 4.97 9.40 -11.54
C THR A 28 5.02 7.89 -11.56
N ALA A 29 4.15 7.26 -12.35
CA ALA A 29 4.28 5.86 -12.75
C ALA A 29 5.03 5.76 -14.08
N VAL A 30 5.80 4.69 -14.27
CA VAL A 30 6.41 4.39 -15.57
C VAL A 30 5.42 3.57 -16.38
N VAL A 31 4.94 4.11 -17.51
CA VAL A 31 4.00 3.49 -18.43
C VAL A 31 4.73 2.96 -19.66
N TYR A 32 4.37 1.78 -20.14
CA TYR A 32 4.95 1.15 -21.32
C TYR A 32 4.84 2.06 -22.57
N PRO A 33 5.92 2.23 -23.38
CA PRO A 33 7.21 1.53 -23.32
C PRO A 33 8.32 2.33 -22.59
N GLY A 34 8.05 2.91 -21.42
CA GLY A 34 9.06 3.60 -20.59
C GLY A 34 8.81 5.09 -20.35
N LYS A 35 7.61 5.58 -20.65
CA LYS A 35 7.22 6.98 -20.45
C LYS A 35 6.81 7.22 -18.99
N GLY A 36 7.39 8.21 -18.33
CA GLY A 36 6.87 8.72 -17.06
C GLY A 36 5.51 9.40 -17.25
N VAL A 37 4.50 8.95 -16.52
CA VAL A 37 3.14 9.50 -16.53
C VAL A 37 2.74 9.84 -15.10
N ALA A 38 2.29 11.09 -14.90
CA ALA A 38 1.80 11.54 -13.61
C ALA A 38 0.50 10.81 -13.23
N MET A 39 0.29 10.52 -11.94
CA MET A 39 -0.86 9.78 -11.43
C MET A 39 -2.20 10.38 -11.86
N HIS A 40 -2.28 11.71 -11.96
CA HIS A 40 -3.50 12.38 -12.43
C HIS A 40 -3.86 12.06 -13.89
N SER A 41 -2.87 11.69 -14.71
CA SER A 41 -3.01 11.34 -16.13
C SER A 41 -3.09 9.83 -16.37
N LEU A 42 -2.81 9.02 -15.35
CA LEU A 42 -2.83 7.56 -15.44
C LEU A 42 -4.25 7.04 -15.65
N GLN A 43 -4.42 6.05 -16.53
CA GLN A 43 -5.72 5.52 -16.91
C GLN A 43 -5.81 4.01 -16.69
N PRO A 44 -7.00 3.47 -16.37
CA PRO A 44 -7.23 2.03 -16.47
C PRO A 44 -6.85 1.52 -17.87
N GLY A 45 -6.25 0.34 -17.97
CA GLY A 45 -5.74 -0.21 -19.22
C GLY A 45 -4.29 0.14 -19.53
N ASP A 46 -3.74 1.22 -18.96
CA ASP A 46 -2.31 1.51 -19.07
C ASP A 46 -1.48 0.34 -18.50
N ARG A 47 -0.33 0.08 -19.11
CA ARG A 47 0.64 -0.90 -18.60
C ARG A 47 1.73 -0.17 -17.83
N VAL A 48 1.80 -0.41 -16.53
CA VAL A 48 2.77 0.21 -15.61
C VAL A 48 3.83 -0.80 -15.18
N LEU A 49 4.96 -0.27 -14.74
CA LEU A 49 6.05 -1.05 -14.17
C LEU A 49 5.68 -1.51 -12.75
N ALA A 50 5.92 -2.79 -12.46
CA ALA A 50 5.70 -3.45 -11.18
C ALA A 50 6.80 -4.48 -10.92
N VAL A 51 6.75 -5.12 -9.75
CA VAL A 51 7.70 -6.17 -9.36
C VAL A 51 6.99 -7.51 -9.26
N ASP A 52 7.56 -8.52 -9.90
CA ASP A 52 7.16 -9.90 -9.74
C ASP A 52 7.45 -10.37 -8.30
N PRO A 53 6.42 -10.75 -7.51
CA PRO A 53 6.60 -11.19 -6.12
C PRO A 53 7.38 -12.51 -6.01
N THR A 54 7.56 -13.27 -7.09
CA THR A 54 8.33 -14.51 -7.07
C THR A 54 9.83 -14.28 -7.29
N GLY A 55 10.20 -13.48 -8.30
CA GLY A 55 11.58 -13.28 -8.72
C GLY A 55 12.19 -11.91 -8.44
N GLY A 56 11.40 -10.91 -8.03
CA GLY A 56 11.89 -9.54 -7.84
C GLY A 56 12.21 -8.79 -9.15
N ASN A 57 11.85 -9.38 -10.29
CA ASN A 57 12.09 -8.81 -11.60
C ASN A 57 11.06 -7.72 -11.91
N LEU A 58 11.47 -6.71 -12.67
CA LEU A 58 10.55 -5.68 -13.16
C LEU A 58 9.68 -6.25 -14.28
N ILE A 59 8.37 -6.06 -14.16
CA ILE A 59 7.37 -6.56 -15.09
C ILE A 59 6.36 -5.47 -15.47
N TRP A 60 5.76 -5.62 -16.64
CA TRP A 60 4.71 -4.72 -17.12
C TRP A 60 3.32 -5.27 -16.80
N THR A 61 2.65 -4.66 -15.83
CA THR A 61 1.31 -5.05 -15.39
C THR A 61 0.26 -4.03 -15.79
N ARG A 62 -1.00 -4.43 -15.90
CA ARG A 62 -2.10 -3.53 -16.30
C ARG A 62 -2.67 -2.82 -15.07
N VAL A 63 -2.93 -1.52 -15.19
CA VAL A 63 -3.81 -0.79 -14.28
C VAL A 63 -5.24 -1.23 -14.53
N LEU A 64 -5.88 -1.87 -13.57
CA LEU A 64 -7.23 -2.43 -13.72
C LEU A 64 -8.30 -1.37 -13.46
N ALA A 65 -8.13 -0.60 -12.40
CA ALA A 65 -9.05 0.43 -11.94
C ALA A 65 -8.34 1.35 -10.95
N PHE A 66 -9.07 2.33 -10.40
CA PHE A 66 -8.64 3.07 -9.22
C PHE A 66 -9.51 2.69 -8.01
N LEU A 67 -8.91 2.31 -6.89
CA LEU A 67 -9.64 2.08 -5.63
C LEU A 67 -10.17 3.39 -5.04
N ASP A 68 -9.41 4.48 -5.22
CA ASP A 68 -9.80 5.85 -4.90
C ASP A 68 -9.20 6.80 -5.93
N ARG A 69 -9.96 7.84 -6.29
CA ARG A 69 -9.57 8.86 -7.26
C ARG A 69 -10.24 10.20 -6.94
N ARG A 70 -9.53 11.07 -6.23
CA ARG A 70 -9.99 12.41 -5.84
C ARG A 70 -9.02 13.47 -6.37
N PRO A 71 -9.17 13.93 -7.64
CA PRO A 71 -8.19 14.80 -8.30
C PRO A 71 -8.09 16.21 -7.69
N GLU A 72 -9.15 16.68 -7.02
CA GLU A 72 -9.22 18.03 -6.47
C GLU A 72 -8.87 18.11 -4.98
N GLU A 73 -8.68 16.97 -4.31
CA GLU A 73 -8.40 16.90 -2.88
C GLU A 73 -6.99 17.41 -2.56
N LEU A 74 -6.82 18.17 -1.47
CA LEU A 74 -5.50 18.47 -0.90
C LEU A 74 -5.23 17.52 0.26
N ALA A 75 -4.06 16.87 0.26
CA ALA A 75 -3.65 15.95 1.32
C ALA A 75 -2.17 16.13 1.71
N GLU A 76 -1.82 15.66 2.90
CA GLU A 76 -0.42 15.64 3.37
C GLU A 76 0.29 14.38 2.89
N TYR A 77 1.49 14.56 2.32
CA TYR A 77 2.33 13.50 1.79
C TYR A 77 3.69 13.49 2.46
N LEU A 78 4.27 12.30 2.58
CA LEU A 78 5.65 12.06 2.93
C LEU A 78 6.46 11.99 1.64
N HIS A 79 7.59 12.72 1.60
CA HIS A 79 8.63 12.57 0.59
C HIS A 79 9.78 11.79 1.21
N LEU A 80 9.94 10.54 0.78
CA LEU A 80 11.00 9.65 1.22
C LEU A 80 12.15 9.72 0.23
N GLU A 81 13.14 10.56 0.52
CA GLU A 81 14.33 10.75 -0.33
C GLU A 81 15.38 9.69 0.01
N THR A 82 15.85 8.96 -1.00
CA THR A 82 16.86 7.91 -0.87
C THR A 82 18.25 8.39 -1.25
N ASP A 83 19.28 7.60 -0.92
CA ASP A 83 20.66 7.85 -1.32
C ASP A 83 20.92 7.69 -2.82
N LEU A 84 20.00 7.06 -3.54
CA LEU A 84 19.99 6.99 -5.00
C LEU A 84 19.21 8.14 -5.66
N HIS A 85 18.91 9.19 -4.89
CA HIS A 85 18.27 10.42 -5.37
C HIS A 85 16.86 10.19 -5.95
N THR A 86 16.22 9.07 -5.59
CA THR A 86 14.78 8.88 -5.78
C THR A 86 14.03 9.50 -4.61
N SER A 87 12.82 10.02 -4.87
CA SER A 87 11.97 10.63 -3.85
C SER A 87 10.54 10.14 -4.03
N LEU A 88 10.11 9.20 -3.19
CA LEU A 88 8.74 8.69 -3.23
C LEU A 88 7.81 9.64 -2.49
N ALA A 89 6.81 10.18 -3.19
CA ALA A 89 5.73 10.96 -2.59
C ALA A 89 4.52 10.08 -2.29
N VAL A 90 4.16 9.94 -1.01
CA VAL A 90 3.12 8.98 -0.59
C VAL A 90 2.43 9.37 0.72
N SER A 91 1.16 9.03 0.89
CA SER A 91 0.43 9.29 2.13
C SER A 91 0.98 8.44 3.30
N ALA A 92 0.84 8.94 4.52
CA ALA A 92 1.42 8.32 5.71
C ALA A 92 0.90 6.89 5.99
N ASN A 93 -0.35 6.62 5.64
CA ASN A 93 -1.00 5.31 5.81
C ASN A 93 -0.76 4.34 4.65
N HIS A 94 -0.05 4.72 3.59
CA HIS A 94 0.19 3.83 2.45
C HIS A 94 1.17 2.70 2.81
N VAL A 95 0.93 1.47 2.35
CA VAL A 95 1.84 0.34 2.58
C VAL A 95 2.95 0.34 1.54
N LEU A 96 4.18 0.31 2.02
CA LEU A 96 5.38 0.08 1.22
C LEU A 96 5.85 -1.36 1.41
N LEU A 97 6.41 -1.91 0.34
CA LEU A 97 7.09 -3.20 0.38
C LEU A 97 8.57 -2.89 0.62
N THR A 98 9.09 -3.25 1.79
CA THR A 98 10.47 -2.98 2.19
C THR A 98 11.27 -4.28 2.29
N PRO A 99 12.61 -4.24 2.19
CA PRO A 99 13.43 -5.40 2.51
C PRO A 99 13.19 -5.87 3.95
N GLY A 100 13.27 -7.17 4.20
CA GLY A 100 13.16 -7.71 5.56
C GLY A 100 14.35 -7.34 6.44
N ASP A 101 14.16 -7.38 7.76
CA ASP A 101 15.17 -6.96 8.74
C ASP A 101 16.51 -7.74 8.62
N ASP A 102 16.46 -8.99 8.18
CA ASP A 102 17.64 -9.82 7.93
C ASP A 102 18.50 -9.33 6.75
N ALA A 103 17.94 -8.54 5.82
CA ALA A 103 18.63 -8.00 4.65
C ALA A 103 19.52 -6.78 4.96
N ASN A 104 19.50 -6.27 6.20
CA ASN A 104 20.38 -5.19 6.64
C ASN A 104 21.81 -5.65 6.93
N ASN A 105 22.06 -6.96 7.10
CA ASN A 105 23.38 -7.51 7.34
C ASN A 105 23.91 -8.18 6.06
N ASN A 106 24.65 -7.42 5.25
CA ASN A 106 25.43 -7.89 4.11
C ASN A 106 24.68 -8.73 3.06
N GLY A 107 23.99 -8.06 2.13
CA GLY A 107 23.97 -8.43 0.71
C GLY A 107 23.50 -9.84 0.32
N SER A 108 22.75 -10.53 1.17
CA SER A 108 22.15 -11.82 0.86
C SER A 108 20.73 -11.81 1.36
N THR A 109 19.78 -11.97 0.43
CA THR A 109 18.38 -12.26 0.71
C THR A 109 18.29 -13.54 1.54
N SER A 110 18.33 -13.41 2.87
CA SER A 110 17.99 -14.52 3.76
C SER A 110 16.48 -14.70 3.68
N ALA A 111 16.08 -15.61 2.79
CA ALA A 111 14.72 -16.08 2.64
C ALA A 111 14.28 -16.79 3.93
N SER A 112 13.49 -16.12 4.75
CA SER A 112 12.81 -16.70 5.91
C SER A 112 11.29 -16.64 5.76
N SER A 113 10.79 -17.24 4.67
CA SER A 113 9.61 -18.14 4.64
C SER A 113 9.18 -18.38 3.18
N CYS A 114 9.33 -19.63 2.71
CA CYS A 114 8.78 -20.16 1.45
C CYS A 114 9.03 -19.33 0.16
N GLN A 115 10.27 -19.40 -0.36
CA GLN A 115 10.70 -19.11 -1.75
C GLN A 115 9.93 -18.02 -2.52
N GLY A 116 10.31 -16.75 -2.29
CA GLY A 116 9.86 -15.60 -3.09
C GLY A 116 10.76 -14.38 -2.92
N PHE A 117 10.43 -13.29 -3.61
CA PHE A 117 11.03 -11.97 -3.39
C PHE A 117 10.78 -11.56 -1.93
N GLY A 118 11.82 -11.53 -1.10
CA GLY A 118 11.67 -11.30 0.34
C GLY A 118 11.36 -9.85 0.66
N TYR A 119 10.12 -9.57 1.07
CA TYR A 119 9.68 -8.23 1.49
C TYR A 119 8.86 -8.28 2.78
N GLN A 120 8.77 -7.13 3.45
CA GLN A 120 7.86 -6.86 4.56
C GLN A 120 6.90 -5.74 4.17
N SER A 121 5.65 -5.81 4.66
CA SER A 121 4.69 -4.71 4.52
C SER A 121 4.85 -3.70 5.67
N ARG A 122 5.16 -2.44 5.37
CA ARG A 122 5.27 -1.37 6.37
C ARG A 122 4.51 -0.12 5.94
N PHE A 123 3.90 0.59 6.88
CA PHE A 123 3.32 1.90 6.58
C PHE A 123 4.40 2.93 6.31
N ALA A 124 4.15 3.85 5.37
CA ALA A 124 5.07 4.95 5.10
C ALA A 124 5.34 5.82 6.35
N ALA A 125 4.35 5.98 7.23
CA ALA A 125 4.48 6.67 8.52
C ALA A 125 5.50 6.01 9.47
N ASP A 126 5.74 4.71 9.32
CA ASP A 126 6.64 3.94 10.17
C ASP A 126 8.07 3.91 9.63
N ILE A 127 8.30 4.37 8.40
CA ILE A 127 9.63 4.44 7.81
C ILE A 127 10.49 5.48 8.52
N ARG A 128 11.77 5.17 8.73
CA ARG A 128 12.75 6.05 9.36
C ARG A 128 13.99 6.23 8.47
N PRO A 129 14.68 7.38 8.55
CA PRO A 129 16.00 7.51 7.94
C PRO A 129 16.94 6.38 8.40
N GLY A 130 17.72 5.83 7.48
CA GLY A 130 18.54 4.64 7.71
C GLY A 130 17.89 3.31 7.31
N GLU A 131 16.55 3.28 7.17
CA GLU A 131 15.85 2.11 6.64
C GLU A 131 15.93 2.08 5.10
N ARG A 132 15.64 0.92 4.49
CA ARG A 132 15.80 0.69 3.06
C ARG A 132 14.47 0.53 2.34
N LEU A 133 14.41 1.03 1.11
CA LEU A 133 13.30 0.85 0.17
C LEU A 133 13.79 0.12 -1.09
N PHE A 134 12.89 -0.57 -1.78
CA PHE A 134 13.19 -1.12 -3.10
C PHE A 134 13.04 -0.04 -4.17
N VAL A 135 14.09 0.17 -4.96
CA VAL A 135 14.17 1.14 -6.05
C VAL A 135 14.43 0.40 -7.36
N ALA A 136 13.69 0.76 -8.40
CA ALA A 136 13.83 0.19 -9.74
C ALA A 136 15.18 0.58 -10.36
N SER A 137 15.91 -0.40 -10.88
CA SER A 137 17.19 -0.19 -11.55
C SER A 137 17.41 -1.25 -12.63
N GLY A 138 17.50 -0.83 -13.90
CA GLY A 138 17.61 -1.74 -15.02
C GLY A 138 16.37 -2.64 -15.13
N ASN A 139 16.55 -3.96 -14.98
CA ASN A 139 15.48 -4.97 -15.08
C ASN A 139 15.07 -5.56 -13.71
N SER A 140 15.62 -5.07 -12.61
CA SER A 140 15.33 -5.54 -11.26
C SER A 140 15.16 -4.37 -10.29
N VAL A 141 14.95 -4.70 -9.02
CA VAL A 141 15.02 -3.72 -7.93
C VAL A 141 16.29 -3.92 -7.12
N LEU A 142 16.78 -2.83 -6.57
CA LEU A 142 17.85 -2.79 -5.59
C LEU A 142 17.36 -2.08 -4.33
N THR A 143 18.14 -2.13 -3.26
CA THR A 143 17.79 -1.44 -2.02
C THR A 143 18.47 -0.08 -1.93
N ALA A 144 17.73 0.96 -1.61
CA ALA A 144 18.25 2.31 -1.38
C ALA A 144 17.94 2.76 0.05
N GLU A 145 18.87 3.43 0.72
CA GLU A 145 18.70 3.90 2.10
C GLU A 145 17.94 5.23 2.10
N VAL A 146 16.91 5.34 2.95
CA VAL A 146 16.18 6.59 3.17
C VAL A 146 17.08 7.56 3.91
N ARG A 147 17.41 8.69 3.28
CA ARG A 147 18.24 9.76 3.84
C ARG A 147 17.40 10.81 4.53
N THR A 148 16.33 11.25 3.88
CA THR A 148 15.47 12.32 4.41
C THR A 148 14.00 11.99 4.25
N ILE A 149 13.20 12.51 5.18
CA ILE A 149 11.74 12.42 5.13
C ILE A 149 11.18 13.83 5.29
N LYS A 150 10.54 14.35 4.24
CA LYS A 150 9.88 15.66 4.26
C LYS A 150 8.37 15.48 4.21
N ARG A 151 7.64 16.50 4.66
CA ARG A 151 6.17 16.57 4.56
C ARG A 151 5.77 17.71 3.64
N THR A 152 4.81 17.45 2.77
CA THR A 152 4.27 18.42 1.82
C THR A 152 2.75 18.33 1.81
N ILE A 153 2.09 19.39 1.34
CA ILE A 153 0.66 19.37 1.03
C ILE A 153 0.58 19.42 -0.49
N GLU A 154 -0.05 18.42 -1.10
CA GLU A 154 -0.16 18.31 -2.56
C GLU A 154 -1.59 17.99 -2.98
N LYS A 155 -1.87 18.24 -4.26
CA LYS A 155 -3.18 18.07 -4.85
C LYS A 155 -3.33 16.69 -5.50
N GLY A 156 -4.50 16.13 -5.33
CA GLY A 156 -4.96 14.89 -5.93
C GLY A 156 -4.60 13.67 -5.09
N ALA A 157 -5.55 12.76 -4.89
CA ALA A 157 -5.34 11.48 -4.21
C ALA A 157 -5.73 10.33 -5.15
N PHE A 158 -4.75 9.49 -5.49
CA PHE A 158 -4.91 8.39 -6.45
C PHE A 158 -4.45 7.05 -5.87
N VAL A 159 -5.24 6.00 -6.08
CA VAL A 159 -4.91 4.62 -5.68
C VAL A 159 -5.12 3.70 -6.88
N PRO A 160 -4.12 3.58 -7.77
CA PRO A 160 -4.20 2.65 -8.89
C PRO A 160 -4.18 1.21 -8.38
N LEU A 161 -5.08 0.37 -8.88
CA LEU A 161 -5.07 -1.07 -8.66
C LEU A 161 -4.42 -1.74 -9.87
N THR A 162 -3.32 -2.44 -9.65
CA THR A 162 -2.68 -3.27 -10.68
C THR A 162 -3.04 -4.75 -10.51
N ALA A 163 -2.82 -5.54 -11.55
CA ALA A 163 -2.99 -6.99 -11.48
C ALA A 163 -2.05 -7.67 -10.47
N GLU A 164 -0.85 -7.11 -10.24
CA GLU A 164 0.08 -7.64 -9.23
C GLU A 164 -0.13 -7.05 -7.84
N GLY A 165 -1.00 -6.05 -7.71
CA GLY A 165 -1.23 -5.33 -6.46
C GLY A 165 -0.04 -4.48 -5.99
N ASN A 166 1.01 -4.34 -6.80
CA ASN A 166 2.14 -3.44 -6.56
C ASN A 166 2.50 -2.69 -7.85
N LEU A 167 3.26 -1.61 -7.71
CA LEU A 167 3.75 -0.80 -8.82
C LEU A 167 4.99 0.03 -8.43
N ILE A 168 5.72 0.49 -9.42
CA ILE A 168 6.81 1.46 -9.26
C ILE A 168 6.25 2.89 -9.39
N VAL A 169 6.41 3.69 -8.34
CA VAL A 169 6.05 5.12 -8.29
C VAL A 169 7.29 5.93 -7.90
N ASP A 170 7.60 6.98 -8.66
CA ASP A 170 8.79 7.81 -8.46
C ASP A 170 10.08 6.98 -8.35
N GLY A 171 10.15 5.89 -9.13
CA GLY A 171 11.26 4.94 -9.13
C GLY A 171 11.29 3.96 -7.94
N THR A 172 10.33 4.02 -7.01
CA THR A 172 10.30 3.22 -5.78
C THR A 172 9.13 2.23 -5.79
N LEU A 173 9.32 1.03 -5.27
CA LEU A 173 8.26 0.03 -5.14
C LEU A 173 7.27 0.40 -4.05
N ALA A 174 5.98 0.39 -4.40
CA ALA A 174 4.88 0.59 -3.48
C ALA A 174 3.80 -0.48 -3.67
N SER A 175 3.04 -0.74 -2.59
CA SER A 175 1.82 -1.53 -2.67
C SER A 175 0.71 -0.74 -3.35
N CYS A 176 -0.36 -1.39 -3.82
CA CYS A 176 -1.62 -0.72 -4.16
C CYS A 176 -2.54 -0.56 -2.93
N TYR A 177 -2.09 -0.99 -1.75
CA TYR A 177 -2.90 -1.17 -0.53
C TYR A 177 -2.32 -0.44 0.67
N ALA A 178 -3.06 -0.39 1.77
CA ALA A 178 -2.74 0.54 2.87
C ALA A 178 -3.37 0.31 4.23
N THR A 179 -4.04 -0.81 4.43
CA THR A 179 -4.66 -1.09 5.73
C THR A 179 -4.18 -2.39 6.31
N PHE A 180 -3.90 -3.37 5.46
CA PHE A 180 -3.41 -4.68 5.86
C PHE A 180 -2.15 -5.05 5.09
N HIS A 181 -1.52 -6.14 5.53
CA HIS A 181 -0.45 -6.79 4.79
C HIS A 181 -0.84 -6.90 3.32
N HIS A 182 0.11 -6.61 2.44
CA HIS A 182 -0.09 -6.62 1.01
C HIS A 182 -0.77 -7.91 0.54
N ASP A 183 -0.27 -9.07 0.96
CA ASP A 183 -0.81 -10.39 0.55
C ASP A 183 -2.28 -10.58 0.88
N TRP A 184 -2.71 -10.18 2.09
CA TRP A 184 -4.10 -10.33 2.52
C TRP A 184 -5.03 -9.41 1.72
N SER A 185 -4.60 -8.17 1.52
CA SER A 185 -5.35 -7.19 0.73
C SER A 185 -5.48 -7.65 -0.72
N HIS A 186 -4.37 -8.13 -1.30
CA HIS A 186 -4.34 -8.69 -2.64
C HIS A 186 -5.25 -9.90 -2.75
N MET A 187 -5.18 -10.83 -1.79
CA MET A 187 -6.00 -12.03 -1.78
C MET A 187 -7.50 -11.72 -1.74
N ALA A 188 -7.93 -10.74 -0.93
CA ALA A 188 -9.33 -10.33 -0.85
C ALA A 188 -9.86 -9.73 -2.16
N LEU A 189 -8.98 -9.12 -2.96
CA LEU A 189 -9.31 -8.53 -4.25
C LEU A 189 -9.11 -9.50 -5.43
N ARG A 190 -8.54 -10.70 -5.23
CA ARG A 190 -8.36 -11.69 -6.30
C ARG A 190 -9.65 -12.01 -7.09
N PRO A 191 -10.84 -12.18 -6.49
CA PRO A 191 -12.06 -12.41 -7.25
C PRO A 191 -12.37 -11.24 -8.20
N LEU A 192 -12.27 -10.00 -7.72
CA LEU A 192 -12.45 -8.79 -8.52
C LEU A 192 -11.41 -8.73 -9.65
N ILE A 193 -10.12 -8.90 -9.30
CA ILE A 193 -9.01 -8.89 -10.26
C ILE A 193 -9.25 -9.93 -11.36
N SER A 194 -9.64 -11.15 -10.99
CA SER A 194 -9.89 -12.25 -11.92
C SER A 194 -11.01 -11.92 -12.90
N VAL A 195 -12.14 -11.38 -12.41
CA VAL A 195 -13.27 -10.97 -13.25
C VAL A 195 -12.86 -9.88 -14.24
N VAL A 196 -12.17 -8.85 -13.77
CA VAL A 196 -11.74 -7.71 -14.61
C VAL A 196 -10.67 -8.13 -15.63
N GLN A 197 -9.82 -9.10 -15.30
CA GLN A 197 -8.82 -9.62 -16.23
C GLN A 197 -9.43 -10.49 -17.33
N GLN A 198 -10.42 -11.32 -16.99
CA GLN A 198 -11.05 -12.26 -17.92
C GLN A 198 -12.11 -11.58 -18.80
N TRP A 199 -12.73 -10.51 -18.31
CA TRP A 199 -13.76 -9.80 -19.07
C TRP A 199 -13.30 -8.39 -19.44
N PRO A 200 -12.95 -8.14 -20.72
CA PRO A 200 -12.65 -6.79 -21.20
C PRO A 200 -13.95 -6.00 -21.34
N ALA A 201 -14.51 -5.56 -20.21
CA ALA A 201 -15.60 -4.60 -20.17
C ALA A 201 -15.07 -3.17 -20.40
N SER A 202 -15.98 -2.24 -20.68
CA SER A 202 -15.60 -0.83 -20.80
C SER A 202 -14.96 -0.32 -19.50
N GLN A 203 -14.02 0.63 -19.59
CA GLN A 203 -13.36 1.20 -18.41
C GLN A 203 -14.37 1.74 -17.38
N HIS A 204 -15.48 2.33 -17.85
CA HIS A 204 -16.54 2.83 -16.98
C HIS A 204 -17.24 1.70 -16.22
N THR A 205 -17.50 0.57 -16.88
CA THR A 205 -18.08 -0.62 -16.25
C THR A 205 -17.16 -1.21 -15.19
N VAL A 206 -15.87 -1.32 -15.49
CA VAL A 206 -14.85 -1.85 -14.56
C VAL A 206 -14.72 -0.94 -13.33
N GLN A 207 -14.69 0.37 -13.53
CA GLN A 207 -14.59 1.34 -12.44
C GLN A 207 -15.85 1.32 -11.56
N ALA A 208 -17.05 1.25 -12.16
CA ALA A 208 -18.30 1.15 -11.42
C ALA A 208 -18.37 -0.14 -10.59
N PHE A 209 -18.04 -1.28 -11.20
CA PHE A 209 -18.01 -2.57 -10.52
C PHE A 209 -17.00 -2.58 -9.37
N THR A 210 -15.79 -2.05 -9.59
CA THR A 210 -14.76 -1.90 -8.56
C THR A 210 -15.29 -1.05 -7.40
N GLY A 211 -15.92 0.10 -7.70
CA GLY A 211 -16.51 0.96 -6.69
C GLY A 211 -17.60 0.26 -5.86
N HIS A 212 -18.48 -0.51 -6.51
CA HIS A 212 -19.51 -1.29 -5.81
C HIS A 212 -18.92 -2.41 -4.96
N TYR A 213 -17.92 -3.14 -5.48
CA TYR A 213 -17.26 -4.22 -4.74
C TYR A 213 -16.54 -3.67 -3.51
N VAL A 214 -15.76 -2.61 -3.66
CA VAL A 214 -15.10 -1.92 -2.54
C VAL A 214 -16.14 -1.42 -1.52
N SER A 215 -17.23 -0.80 -1.98
CA SER A 215 -18.31 -0.34 -1.07
C SER A 215 -18.99 -1.49 -0.33
N PHE A 216 -19.19 -2.62 -1.00
CA PHE A 216 -19.71 -3.84 -0.38
C PHE A 216 -18.74 -4.38 0.67
N LEU A 217 -17.43 -4.40 0.38
CA LEU A 217 -16.42 -4.78 1.38
C LEU A 217 -16.53 -3.85 2.59
N LYS A 218 -16.47 -2.51 2.40
CA LYS A 218 -16.67 -1.49 3.46
C LYS A 218 -17.89 -1.78 4.33
N TRP A 219 -19.03 -2.01 3.68
CA TRP A 219 -20.28 -2.29 4.36
C TRP A 219 -20.22 -3.59 5.16
N ALA A 220 -19.74 -4.68 4.54
CA ALA A 220 -19.64 -5.98 5.18
C ALA A 220 -18.73 -5.92 6.42
N GLY A 221 -17.64 -5.16 6.38
CA GLY A 221 -16.76 -4.97 7.52
C GLY A 221 -17.43 -4.23 8.65
N ASN A 222 -18.12 -3.13 8.34
CA ASN A 222 -18.84 -2.34 9.32
C ASN A 222 -20.01 -3.10 9.97
N VAL A 223 -20.67 -4.00 9.23
CA VAL A 223 -21.76 -4.83 9.75
C VAL A 223 -21.24 -5.96 10.63
N LEU A 224 -20.12 -6.58 10.26
CA LEU A 224 -19.64 -7.80 10.91
C LEU A 224 -18.67 -7.52 12.07
N LEU A 225 -18.08 -6.33 12.14
CA LEU A 225 -17.23 -5.87 13.25
C LEU A 225 -17.60 -4.43 13.68
N PRO A 226 -18.76 -4.21 14.31
CA PRO A 226 -19.23 -2.87 14.70
C PRO A 226 -18.29 -2.12 15.66
N GLU A 227 -17.42 -2.84 16.39
CA GLU A 227 -16.43 -2.27 17.32
C GLU A 227 -14.97 -2.38 16.85
N GLY A 228 -14.72 -2.87 15.64
CA GLY A 228 -13.38 -3.05 15.05
C GLY A 228 -12.72 -1.76 14.55
N ARG A 229 -13.03 -0.59 15.14
CA ARG A 229 -12.32 0.66 14.83
C ARG A 229 -10.86 0.50 15.22
N LEU A 230 -10.00 0.24 14.23
CA LEU A 230 -8.56 0.36 14.38
C LEU A 230 -8.26 1.80 14.83
N LYS A 231 -8.07 1.99 16.14
CA LYS A 231 -7.46 3.19 16.69
C LYS A 231 -6.05 3.25 16.11
N PHE A 232 -5.76 4.24 15.29
CA PHE A 232 -4.40 4.60 14.90
C PHE A 232 -3.62 4.90 16.19
N GLY A 233 -2.89 3.89 16.67
CA GLY A 233 -2.15 3.97 17.91
C GLY A 233 -0.90 4.81 17.71
N ASP A 234 -0.93 6.04 18.22
CA ASP A 234 0.26 6.77 18.65
C ASP A 234 1.03 5.85 19.62
N LYS A 235 2.05 5.12 19.13
CA LYS A 235 2.96 4.37 19.99
C LYS A 235 3.87 5.36 20.71
N ARG A 236 3.35 5.97 21.76
CA ARG A 236 4.15 6.50 22.87
C ARG A 236 3.84 5.69 24.11
N ASN A 237 4.90 5.13 24.68
CA ASN A 237 5.04 4.34 25.92
C ASN A 237 4.77 2.82 25.88
N THR A 238 5.91 2.10 25.85
CA THR A 238 6.32 0.99 26.73
C THR A 238 5.32 0.51 27.79
N GLY A 239 5.14 -0.82 27.86
CA GLY A 239 4.66 -1.47 29.08
C GLY A 239 4.09 -2.88 28.91
N VAL A 240 4.94 -3.88 29.16
CA VAL A 240 4.60 -5.19 29.74
C VAL A 240 3.87 -6.21 28.83
N LEU A 241 4.67 -7.14 28.32
CA LEU A 241 4.25 -8.51 27.98
C LEU A 241 3.47 -9.11 29.16
N LYS A 242 2.21 -9.48 28.94
CA LYS A 242 1.52 -10.46 29.78
C LYS A 242 1.31 -11.75 28.99
N THR A 243 2.07 -12.74 29.44
CA THR A 243 2.04 -14.17 29.15
C THR A 243 0.62 -14.73 29.05
N ILE A 244 0.35 -15.52 28.00
CA ILE A 244 -0.80 -16.43 27.96
C ILE A 244 -0.24 -17.86 27.99
N SER A 245 -0.70 -18.60 29.01
CA SER A 245 -0.40 -20.01 29.30
C SER A 245 -0.93 -20.95 28.20
N PRO A 246 -0.34 -22.13 27.98
CA PRO A 246 -0.51 -22.91 26.76
C PRO A 246 -1.57 -24.01 26.94
N GLU A 247 -2.74 -23.87 26.32
CA GLU A 247 -3.65 -25.02 26.14
C GLU A 247 -4.76 -24.76 25.10
N THR A 248 -4.42 -24.15 23.95
CA THR A 248 -5.34 -24.05 22.81
C THR A 248 -4.69 -24.61 21.56
N SER A 249 -5.40 -25.52 20.88
CA SER A 249 -4.92 -26.24 19.70
C SER A 249 -4.54 -25.25 18.58
N PRO A 250 -3.46 -25.51 17.80
CA PRO A 250 -3.02 -24.62 16.72
C PRO A 250 -4.07 -24.43 15.61
N LEU A 251 -4.98 -25.40 15.42
CA LEU A 251 -5.96 -25.37 14.34
C LEU A 251 -7.16 -24.46 14.66
N ASP A 252 -7.58 -24.36 15.92
CA ASP A 252 -8.68 -23.48 16.34
C ASP A 252 -8.26 -22.01 16.41
N LEU A 253 -6.97 -21.75 16.67
CA LEU A 253 -6.41 -20.40 16.68
C LEU A 253 -6.31 -19.81 15.26
N VAL A 254 -5.94 -20.64 14.28
CA VAL A 254 -5.81 -20.24 12.87
C VAL A 254 -7.19 -19.92 12.27
N ASP A 255 -8.24 -20.65 12.62
CA ASP A 255 -9.58 -20.43 12.07
C ASP A 255 -10.29 -19.22 12.70
N SER A 256 -10.04 -18.94 13.98
CA SER A 256 -10.52 -17.73 14.67
C SER A 256 -9.78 -16.46 14.20
N TYR A 257 -8.48 -16.55 13.93
CA TYR A 257 -7.70 -15.45 13.35
C TYR A 257 -8.01 -15.24 11.87
N ALA A 258 -8.16 -16.29 11.05
CA ALA A 258 -8.52 -16.16 9.64
C ALA A 258 -9.90 -15.52 9.46
N LYS A 259 -10.88 -15.89 10.30
CA LYS A 259 -12.21 -15.25 10.33
C LYS A 259 -12.13 -13.81 10.88
N LYS A 260 -11.36 -13.51 11.92
CA LYS A 260 -11.18 -12.10 12.34
C LYS A 260 -10.41 -11.26 11.31
N CYS A 261 -9.45 -11.84 10.59
CA CYS A 261 -8.63 -11.19 9.58
C CYS A 261 -9.37 -10.96 8.27
N PHE A 262 -10.10 -11.95 7.75
CA PHE A 262 -10.95 -11.78 6.56
C PHE A 262 -11.99 -10.67 6.77
N PHE A 263 -12.51 -10.54 7.98
CA PHE A 263 -13.54 -9.56 8.32
C PHE A 263 -12.98 -8.17 8.65
N SER A 264 -11.71 -8.07 9.09
CA SER A 264 -11.01 -6.79 9.32
C SER A 264 -10.60 -6.13 7.99
N ILE A 265 -10.29 -6.92 6.95
CA ILE A 265 -10.05 -6.41 5.58
C ILE A 265 -11.26 -5.61 5.08
N LEU A 266 -12.47 -6.06 5.44
CA LEU A 266 -13.72 -5.47 4.99
C LEU A 266 -13.97 -4.06 5.58
N THR A 267 -13.37 -3.65 6.70
CA THR A 267 -13.66 -2.32 7.27
C THR A 267 -12.90 -1.17 6.59
N SER A 268 -11.93 -1.47 5.71
CA SER A 268 -10.87 -0.49 5.38
C SER A 268 -10.28 -0.55 3.95
N VAL A 269 -10.89 -1.30 3.03
CA VAL A 269 -10.71 -1.08 1.57
C VAL A 269 -11.61 0.07 1.19
#